data_AF-A0A8I1T8A9-F1
#
_entry.id   AF-A0A8I1T8A9-F1
#
_cell.length_a   1.000
_cell.length_b   1.000
_cell.length_c   1.000
_cell.angle_alpha   90.00
_cell.angle_beta   90.00
_cell.angle_gamma   90.00
#
_symmetry.space_group_name_H-M   'P 1'
#
loop_
_entity.id
_entity.type
_entity.pdbx_description
1 polymer ?
#
loop_
_entity_poly.entity_id
_entity_poly.type
_entity_poly.pdbx_seq_one_letter_code
_entity_poly.pdbx_strand_id
1 'polypeptide(L)'
;MPDTPPPDLPVEEVLAALTDYQQRTIDLYRMHAGDPEACVKALVRLHLGWTEEDPDRAKLVGRYRAPVMAGPGKEQLTASNAAYFEASKRWMRESTESGGMPSVSFNVLHALVFAPTQELCKHWLGGRLKKDPTEYAEAMGAAAWAGIVAAGAAR
;
A
#
# COMPACT_ATOMS: atom_id res chain seq x y z
N MET A 1 9.31 -11.43 30.37
CA MET A 1 7.90 -11.84 30.33
C MET A 1 7.62 -12.27 28.90
N PRO A 2 7.20 -13.52 28.61
CA PRO A 2 6.73 -13.81 27.26
C PRO A 2 5.42 -13.04 27.08
N ASP A 3 5.37 -12.19 26.05
CA ASP A 3 4.17 -11.47 25.64
C ASP A 3 3.08 -12.48 25.34
N THR A 4 2.16 -12.64 26.28
CA THR A 4 0.91 -13.33 26.01
C THR A 4 0.18 -12.45 25.00
N PRO A 5 -0.12 -12.93 23.78
CA PRO A 5 -0.83 -12.13 22.81
C PRO A 5 -2.15 -11.64 23.45
N PRO A 6 -2.55 -10.38 23.22
CA PRO A 6 -3.75 -9.83 23.83
C PRO A 6 -4.95 -10.74 23.54
N PRO A 7 -5.85 -10.95 24.52
CA PRO A 7 -7.01 -11.81 24.35
C PRO A 7 -7.85 -11.28 23.18
N ASP A 8 -8.18 -12.20 22.26
CA ASP A 8 -8.86 -12.05 20.98
C ASP A 8 -8.27 -11.00 20.03
N LEU A 9 -7.26 -11.41 19.26
CA LEU A 9 -6.82 -10.67 18.08
C LEU A 9 -7.95 -10.65 17.02
N PRO A 10 -8.24 -9.50 16.38
CA PRO A 10 -9.25 -9.39 15.32
C PRO A 10 -8.69 -9.96 14.00
N VAL A 11 -8.45 -11.27 13.97
CA VAL A 11 -7.75 -11.96 12.87
C VAL A 11 -8.55 -11.84 11.58
N GLU A 12 -9.84 -12.15 11.63
CA GLU A 12 -10.72 -12.17 10.46
C GLU A 12 -10.91 -10.75 9.90
N GLU A 13 -11.11 -9.74 10.75
CA GLU A 13 -11.26 -8.35 10.32
C GLU A 13 -9.99 -7.81 9.69
N VAL A 14 -8.82 -8.11 10.27
CA VAL A 14 -7.52 -7.72 9.70
C VAL A 14 -7.30 -8.39 8.35
N LEU A 15 -7.58 -9.69 8.25
CA LEU A 15 -7.43 -10.45 7.00
C LEU A 15 -8.36 -9.93 5.90
N ALA A 16 -9.63 -9.71 6.23
CA ALA A 16 -10.61 -9.17 5.28
C ALA A 16 -10.20 -7.79 4.78
N ALA A 17 -9.82 -6.89 5.68
CA ALA A 17 -9.37 -5.55 5.34
C ALA A 17 -8.13 -5.54 4.44
N LEU A 18 -7.14 -6.39 4.74
CA LEU A 18 -5.92 -6.49 3.93
C LEU A 18 -6.18 -7.15 2.58
N THR A 19 -7.04 -8.16 2.52
CA THR A 19 -7.38 -8.85 1.27
C THR A 19 -8.16 -7.92 0.32
N ASP A 20 -9.12 -7.16 0.84
CA ASP A 20 -9.81 -6.10 0.08
C ASP A 20 -8.82 -5.08 -0.48
N TYR A 21 -7.93 -4.56 0.36
CA TYR A 21 -6.92 -3.59 -0.06
C TYR A 21 -5.99 -4.13 -1.16
N GLN A 22 -5.52 -5.37 -1.00
CA GLN A 22 -4.68 -6.05 -1.98
C GLN A 22 -5.42 -6.27 -3.31
N GLN A 23 -6.69 -6.68 -3.26
CA GLN A 23 -7.49 -6.91 -4.46
C GLN A 23 -7.69 -5.61 -5.25
N ARG A 24 -8.06 -4.52 -4.56
CA ARG A 24 -8.17 -3.18 -5.20
C ARG A 24 -6.87 -2.73 -5.84
N THR A 25 -5.73 -2.99 -5.19
CA THR A 25 -4.41 -2.70 -5.73
C THR A 25 -4.12 -3.50 -7.01
N ILE A 26 -4.44 -4.80 -7.00
CA ILE A 26 -4.27 -5.68 -8.17
C ILE A 26 -5.17 -5.22 -9.33
N ASP A 27 -6.38 -4.75 -9.04
CA ASP A 27 -7.28 -4.24 -10.07
C ASP A 27 -6.77 -2.95 -10.70
N LEU A 28 -6.09 -2.09 -9.95
CA LEU A 28 -5.40 -0.92 -10.51
C LEU A 28 -4.27 -1.30 -11.46
N TYR A 29 -3.48 -2.34 -11.13
CA TYR A 29 -2.44 -2.83 -12.06
C TYR A 29 -3.03 -3.27 -13.41
N ARG A 30 -4.20 -3.91 -13.39
CA ARG A 30 -4.92 -4.35 -14.61
C ARG A 30 -5.50 -3.16 -15.37
N MET A 31 -6.14 -2.24 -14.65
CA MET A 31 -6.79 -1.07 -15.24
C MET A 31 -5.79 -0.14 -15.94
N HIS A 32 -4.57 -0.05 -15.40
CA HIS A 32 -3.52 0.86 -15.89
C HIS A 32 -2.32 0.12 -16.47
N ALA A 33 -2.50 -1.07 -17.05
CA ALA A 33 -1.40 -1.90 -17.57
C ALA A 33 -0.52 -1.19 -18.63
N GLY A 34 -1.08 -0.23 -19.38
CA GLY A 34 -0.36 0.58 -20.37
C GLY A 34 0.04 1.98 -19.91
N ASP A 35 -0.23 2.33 -18.65
CA ASP A 35 0.05 3.66 -18.10
C ASP A 35 0.56 3.55 -16.65
N PRO A 36 1.87 3.25 -16.46
CA PRO A 36 2.45 3.11 -15.12
C PRO A 36 2.37 4.37 -14.27
N GLU A 37 2.42 5.57 -14.90
CA GLU A 37 2.25 6.83 -14.19
C GLU A 37 0.85 6.94 -13.59
N ALA A 38 -0.19 6.72 -14.39
CA ALA A 38 -1.57 6.70 -13.91
C ALA A 38 -1.77 5.62 -12.84
N CYS A 39 -1.17 4.45 -13.02
CA CYS A 39 -1.21 3.40 -12.01
C CYS A 39 -0.62 3.87 -10.68
N VAL A 40 0.57 4.47 -10.67
CA VAL A 40 1.22 4.98 -9.45
C VAL A 40 0.36 6.03 -8.75
N LYS A 41 -0.21 6.99 -9.51
CA LYS A 41 -1.12 7.99 -8.96
C LYS A 41 -2.38 7.35 -8.37
N ALA A 42 -2.93 6.35 -9.04
CA ALA A 42 -4.09 5.60 -8.56
C ALA A 42 -3.79 4.81 -7.28
N LEU A 43 -2.60 4.22 -7.14
CA LEU A 43 -2.18 3.53 -5.91
C LEU A 43 -2.11 4.47 -4.71
N VAL A 44 -1.54 5.67 -4.90
CA VAL A 44 -1.52 6.71 -3.87
C VAL A 44 -2.94 7.10 -3.49
N ARG A 45 -3.79 7.41 -4.47
CA ARG A 45 -5.19 7.77 -4.23
C ARG A 45 -5.96 6.64 -3.52
N LEU A 46 -5.73 5.38 -3.89
CA LEU A 46 -6.34 4.23 -3.24
C LEU A 46 -5.96 4.16 -1.77
N HIS A 47 -4.68 4.33 -1.40
CA HIS A 47 -4.29 4.25 0.00
C HIS A 47 -4.89 5.36 0.86
N LEU A 48 -4.93 6.59 0.31
CA LEU A 48 -5.55 7.75 0.97
C LEU A 48 -7.05 7.53 1.13
N GLY A 49 -7.75 7.20 0.04
CA GLY A 49 -9.20 6.98 0.03
C GLY A 49 -9.62 5.79 0.89
N TRP A 50 -8.89 4.67 0.84
CA TRP A 50 -9.17 3.50 1.67
C TRP A 50 -9.06 3.80 3.17
N THR A 51 -8.20 4.75 3.56
CA THR A 51 -8.08 5.22 4.94
C THR A 51 -9.25 6.11 5.34
N GLU A 52 -9.68 7.00 4.45
CA GLU A 52 -10.82 7.90 4.69
C GLU A 52 -12.16 7.19 4.70
N GLU A 53 -12.35 6.23 3.80
CA GLU A 53 -13.58 5.44 3.67
C GLU A 53 -13.97 4.79 4.99
N ASP A 54 -12.98 4.34 5.76
CA ASP A 54 -13.19 3.70 7.06
C ASP A 54 -11.96 3.90 7.96
N PRO A 55 -11.93 5.01 8.72
CA PRO A 55 -10.80 5.35 9.58
C PRO A 55 -10.57 4.33 10.70
N ASP A 56 -11.63 3.65 11.14
CA ASP A 56 -11.55 2.68 12.23
C ASP A 56 -11.00 1.35 11.75
N ARG A 57 -11.36 0.88 10.55
CA ARG A 57 -10.68 -0.23 9.87
C ARG A 57 -9.20 0.07 9.63
N ALA A 58 -8.86 1.29 9.23
CA ALA A 58 -7.46 1.67 9.02
C ALA A 58 -6.65 1.65 10.33
N LYS A 59 -7.22 2.17 11.43
CA LYS A 59 -6.62 2.08 12.77
C LYS A 59 -6.48 0.62 13.24
N LEU A 60 -7.50 -0.21 12.99
CA LEU A 60 -7.50 -1.64 13.33
C LEU A 60 -6.36 -2.36 12.61
N VAL A 61 -6.22 -2.19 11.29
CA VAL A 61 -5.11 -2.80 10.53
C VAL A 61 -3.76 -2.28 11.04
N GLY A 62 -3.62 -0.97 11.25
CA GLY A 62 -2.38 -0.36 11.75
C GLY A 62 -1.97 -0.90 13.13
N ARG A 63 -2.94 -1.19 13.99
CA ARG A 63 -2.71 -1.70 15.36
C ARG A 63 -2.45 -3.21 15.40
N TYR A 64 -3.19 -3.99 14.62
CA TYR A 64 -3.25 -5.44 14.81
C TYR A 64 -2.56 -6.27 13.73
N ARG A 65 -2.17 -5.69 12.58
CA ARG A 65 -1.47 -6.44 11.51
C ARG A 65 -0.25 -7.20 12.01
N ALA A 66 0.63 -6.54 12.78
CA ALA A 66 1.88 -7.16 13.25
C ALA A 66 1.61 -8.31 14.26
N PRO A 67 0.79 -8.13 15.31
CA PRO A 67 0.37 -9.24 16.18
C PRO A 67 -0.30 -10.40 15.44
N VAL A 68 -1.20 -10.12 14.49
CA VAL A 68 -1.88 -11.16 13.70
C VAL A 68 -0.88 -11.95 12.86
N MET A 69 0.09 -11.27 12.24
CA MET A 69 1.18 -11.90 11.48
C MET A 69 2.13 -12.73 12.36
N ALA A 70 2.35 -12.31 13.61
CA ALA A 70 3.19 -13.02 14.56
C ALA A 70 2.50 -14.24 15.20
N GLY A 71 1.19 -14.38 15.04
CA GLY A 71 0.40 -15.45 15.67
C GLY A 71 -0.61 -16.09 14.71
N PRO A 72 -1.91 -16.12 15.05
CA PRO A 72 -2.92 -16.98 14.41
C PRO A 72 -3.17 -16.67 12.92
N GLY A 73 -2.90 -15.45 12.45
CA GLY A 73 -3.09 -15.09 11.04
C GLY A 73 -1.87 -15.31 10.16
N LYS A 74 -0.75 -15.83 10.69
CA LYS A 74 0.54 -15.93 9.97
C LYS A 74 0.43 -16.65 8.63
N GLU A 75 -0.17 -17.84 8.61
CA GLU A 75 -0.24 -18.67 7.40
C GLU A 75 -1.06 -17.99 6.31
N GLN A 76 -2.25 -17.50 6.67
CA GLN A 76 -3.17 -16.83 5.75
C GLN A 76 -2.58 -15.53 5.21
N LEU A 77 -1.99 -14.69 6.07
CA LEU A 77 -1.31 -13.47 5.64
C LEU A 77 -0.08 -13.76 4.77
N THR A 78 0.66 -14.84 5.05
CA THR A 78 1.82 -15.21 4.23
C THR A 78 1.36 -15.60 2.82
N ALA A 79 0.32 -16.43 2.72
CA ALA A 79 -0.24 -16.84 1.43
C ALA A 79 -0.81 -15.64 0.64
N SER A 80 -1.60 -14.78 1.28
CA SER A 80 -2.17 -13.60 0.62
C SER A 80 -1.08 -12.60 0.19
N ASN A 81 -0.08 -12.35 1.04
CA ASN A 81 1.06 -11.50 0.69
C ASN A 81 1.87 -12.07 -0.48
N ALA A 82 2.06 -13.39 -0.55
CA ALA A 82 2.77 -14.01 -1.67
C ALA A 82 2.06 -13.73 -3.00
N ALA A 83 0.74 -13.94 -3.06
CA ALA A 83 -0.05 -13.66 -4.25
C ALA A 83 -0.01 -12.17 -4.63
N TYR A 84 -0.15 -11.27 -3.64
CA TYR A 84 -0.06 -9.83 -3.84
C TYR A 84 1.31 -9.40 -4.39
N PHE A 85 2.40 -9.84 -3.77
CA PHE A 85 3.75 -9.48 -4.20
C PHE A 85 4.08 -10.02 -5.60
N GLU A 86 3.62 -11.23 -5.94
CA GLU A 86 3.81 -11.76 -7.30
C GLU A 86 3.05 -10.95 -8.34
N ALA A 87 1.84 -10.47 -8.03
CA ALA A 87 1.12 -9.54 -8.91
C ALA A 87 1.83 -8.18 -9.04
N SER A 88 2.31 -7.60 -7.94
CA SER A 88 3.03 -6.32 -7.97
C SER A 88 4.34 -6.41 -8.77
N LYS A 89 5.13 -7.48 -8.57
CA LYS A 89 6.39 -7.69 -9.32
C LYS A 89 6.13 -7.92 -10.80
N ARG A 90 5.04 -8.62 -11.14
CA ARG A 90 4.64 -8.85 -12.53
C ARG A 90 4.33 -7.53 -13.23
N TRP A 91 3.43 -6.72 -12.65
CA TRP A 91 3.09 -5.41 -13.19
C TRP A 91 4.34 -4.52 -13.35
N MET A 92 5.23 -4.52 -12.35
CA MET A 92 6.48 -3.76 -12.39
C MET A 92 7.40 -4.20 -13.54
N ARG A 93 7.56 -5.51 -13.74
CA ARG A 93 8.36 -6.07 -14.83
C ARG A 93 7.77 -5.68 -16.19
N GLU A 94 6.47 -5.89 -16.39
CA GLU A 94 5.78 -5.56 -17.65
C GLU A 94 5.84 -4.05 -17.97
N SER A 95 5.69 -3.20 -16.95
CA SER A 95 5.84 -1.74 -17.06
C SER A 95 7.26 -1.33 -17.46
N THR A 96 8.27 -2.08 -17.00
CA THR A 96 9.67 -1.83 -17.34
C THR A 96 10.01 -2.34 -18.75
N GLU A 97 9.57 -3.54 -19.11
CA GLU A 97 9.82 -4.18 -20.41
C GLU A 97 9.16 -3.40 -21.57
N SER A 98 8.00 -2.80 -21.33
CA SER A 98 7.32 -1.93 -22.28
C SER A 98 7.95 -0.52 -22.40
N GLY A 99 8.90 -0.17 -21.54
CA GLY A 99 9.50 1.16 -21.49
C GLY A 99 8.62 2.22 -20.83
N GLY A 100 7.49 1.86 -20.23
CA GLY A 100 6.57 2.78 -19.57
C GLY A 100 7.03 3.25 -18.19
N MET A 101 8.00 2.57 -17.57
CA MET A 101 8.60 2.94 -16.29
C MET A 101 10.09 2.56 -16.28
N PRO A 102 10.98 3.32 -15.64
CA PRO A 102 12.37 2.89 -15.50
C PRO A 102 12.49 1.67 -14.59
N SER A 103 13.59 0.93 -14.76
CA SER A 103 13.95 -0.16 -13.86
C SER A 103 14.34 0.39 -12.50
N VAL A 104 13.58 0.01 -11.46
CA VAL A 104 13.87 0.32 -10.06
C VAL A 104 13.63 -0.93 -9.21
N SER A 105 14.26 -1.04 -8.04
CA SER A 105 13.93 -2.15 -7.13
C SER A 105 12.50 -2.02 -6.60
N PHE A 106 11.82 -3.15 -6.41
CA PHE A 106 10.48 -3.15 -5.80
C PHE A 106 10.45 -2.44 -4.44
N ASN A 107 11.51 -2.57 -3.64
CA ASN A 107 11.64 -1.91 -2.34
C ASN A 107 11.67 -0.38 -2.48
N VAL A 108 12.36 0.16 -3.49
CA VAL A 108 12.41 1.59 -3.76
C VAL A 108 11.05 2.10 -4.25
N LEU A 109 10.42 1.42 -5.19
CA LEU A 109 9.06 1.77 -5.63
C LEU A 109 8.08 1.77 -4.45
N HIS A 110 8.10 0.70 -3.65
CA HIS A 110 7.20 0.57 -2.50
C HIS A 110 7.45 1.67 -1.46
N ALA A 111 8.70 2.02 -1.19
CA ALA A 111 9.04 3.10 -0.27
C ALA A 111 8.54 4.46 -0.77
N LEU A 112 8.73 4.77 -2.05
CA LEU A 112 8.31 6.04 -2.65
C LEU A 112 6.79 6.20 -2.73
N VAL A 113 6.06 5.11 -3.02
CA VAL A 113 4.60 5.15 -3.15
C VAL A 113 3.91 5.11 -1.79
N PHE A 114 4.30 4.19 -0.91
CA PHE A 114 3.49 3.90 0.27
C PHE A 114 3.99 4.58 1.55
N ALA A 115 5.30 4.80 1.75
CA ALA A 115 5.78 5.34 3.02
C ALA A 115 5.30 6.79 3.28
N PRO A 116 5.39 7.74 2.31
CA PRO A 116 4.85 9.09 2.49
C PRO A 116 3.33 9.07 2.71
N THR A 117 2.63 8.22 1.96
CA THR A 117 1.17 8.11 1.99
C THR A 117 0.68 7.56 3.33
N GLN A 118 1.36 6.54 3.87
CA GLN A 118 1.11 6.01 5.21
C GLN A 118 1.36 7.05 6.30
N GLU A 119 2.41 7.86 6.19
CA GLU A 119 2.73 8.88 7.20
C GLU A 119 1.68 9.99 7.21
N LEU A 120 1.22 10.44 6.03
CA LEU A 120 0.12 11.39 5.91
C LEU A 120 -1.16 10.85 6.55
N CYS A 121 -1.52 9.60 6.25
CA CYS A 121 -2.66 8.92 6.87
C CYS A 121 -2.54 8.84 8.39
N LYS A 122 -1.36 8.52 8.94
CA LYS A 122 -1.14 8.51 10.40
C LYS A 122 -1.35 9.89 11.02
N HIS A 123 -0.88 10.96 10.38
CA HIS A 123 -1.11 12.32 10.86
C HIS A 123 -2.60 12.67 10.85
N TRP A 124 -3.33 12.32 9.80
CA TRP A 124 -4.77 12.56 9.74
C TRP A 124 -5.56 11.75 10.78
N LEU A 125 -5.31 10.43 10.88
CA LEU A 125 -5.93 9.56 11.88
C LEU A 125 -5.63 10.01 13.32
N GLY A 126 -4.49 10.67 13.54
CA GLY A 126 -4.11 11.28 14.81
C GLY A 126 -4.67 12.69 15.05
N GLY A 127 -5.54 13.20 14.17
CA GLY A 127 -6.15 14.53 14.28
C GLY A 127 -5.19 15.70 14.03
N ARG A 128 -4.04 15.45 13.39
CA ARG A 128 -2.99 16.47 13.16
C ARG A 128 -3.16 17.21 11.83
N LEU A 129 -4.00 16.70 10.93
CA LEU A 129 -4.32 17.34 9.66
C LEU A 129 -5.75 17.88 9.68
N LYS A 130 -5.93 19.07 9.09
CA LYS A 130 -7.25 19.71 8.93
C LYS A 130 -7.98 19.28 7.67
N LYS A 131 -7.23 18.82 6.67
CA LYS A 131 -7.69 18.40 5.35
C LYS A 131 -7.72 16.89 5.29
N ASP A 132 -8.61 16.38 4.44
CA ASP A 132 -8.70 14.95 4.20
C ASP A 132 -7.49 14.47 3.35
N PRO A 133 -6.90 13.30 3.66
CA PRO A 133 -5.77 12.72 2.93
C PRO A 133 -5.87 12.80 1.39
N THR A 134 -7.03 12.57 0.79
CA THR A 134 -7.32 12.54 -0.64
C THR A 134 -7.26 13.92 -1.28
N GLU A 135 -7.37 15.00 -0.50
CA GLU A 135 -7.06 16.35 -0.97
C GLU A 135 -5.59 16.50 -1.36
N TYR A 136 -4.71 15.63 -0.85
CA TYR A 136 -3.29 15.60 -1.20
C TYR A 136 -2.96 14.59 -2.31
N ALA A 137 -3.93 13.83 -2.82
CA ALA A 137 -3.69 12.70 -3.72
C ALA A 137 -2.94 13.11 -5.00
N GLU A 138 -3.30 14.24 -5.62
CA GLU A 138 -2.64 14.73 -6.84
C GLU A 138 -1.16 15.05 -6.59
N ALA A 139 -0.86 15.83 -5.54
CA ALA A 139 0.50 16.22 -5.20
C ALA A 139 1.35 15.00 -4.80
N MET A 140 0.79 14.10 -3.99
CA MET A 140 1.47 12.88 -3.52
C MET A 140 1.71 11.90 -4.67
N GLY A 141 0.74 11.72 -5.57
CA GLY A 141 0.86 10.86 -6.74
C GLY A 141 1.91 11.37 -7.72
N ALA A 142 1.92 12.68 -8.01
CA ALA A 142 2.95 13.31 -8.84
C ALA A 142 4.34 13.18 -8.21
N ALA A 143 4.47 13.40 -6.90
CA ALA A 143 5.74 13.26 -6.19
C ALA A 143 6.26 11.81 -6.19
N ALA A 144 5.39 10.83 -5.95
CA ALA A 144 5.74 9.42 -6.00
C ALA A 144 6.27 9.02 -7.38
N TRP A 145 5.57 9.43 -8.46
CA TRP A 145 6.01 9.16 -9.82
C TRP A 145 7.35 9.83 -10.15
N ALA A 146 7.49 11.12 -9.86
CA ALA A 146 8.74 11.85 -10.08
C ALA A 146 9.92 11.20 -9.33
N GLY A 147 9.69 10.73 -8.09
CA GLY A 147 10.67 10.00 -7.31
C GLY A 147 11.09 8.68 -7.96
N ILE A 148 10.16 7.92 -8.54
CA ILE A 148 10.45 6.67 -9.26
C ILE A 148 11.30 6.96 -10.50
N VAL A 149 10.92 7.99 -11.27
CA VAL A 149 11.68 8.43 -12.45
C VAL A 149 13.11 8.83 -12.08
N ALA A 150 13.26 9.64 -11.04
CA ALA A 150 14.57 10.06 -10.54
C ALA A 150 15.41 8.89 -10.02
N ALA A 151 14.81 7.97 -9.26
CA ALA A 151 15.49 6.80 -8.73
C ALA A 151 15.99 5.86 -9.84
N GLY A 152 15.25 5.71 -10.93
CA GLY A 152 15.68 4.92 -12.09
C GLY A 152 16.81 5.57 -12.91
N ALA A 153 16.98 6.89 -12.78
CA ALA A 153 18.07 7.63 -13.41
C ALA A 153 19.36 7.62 -12.57
N ALA A 154 19.24 7.46 -11.24
CA ALA A 154 20.37 7.33 -10.33
C ALA A 154 21.02 5.94 -10.51
N ARG A 155 22.19 5.90 -11.13
CA ARG A 155 23.02 4.70 -11.29
C ARG A 155 23.98 4.55 -10.13
#